data_AF-A0A9D5T672-F1
#
_entry.id   AF-A0A9D5T672-F1
#
_cell.length_a   1.000
_cell.length_b   1.000
_cell.length_c   1.000
_cell.angle_alpha   90.00
_cell.angle_beta   90.00
_cell.angle_gamma   90.00
#
_symmetry.space_group_name_H-M   'P 1'
#
loop_
_entity.id
_entity.type
_entity.pdbx_description
1 polymer ?
#
loop_
_entity_poly.entity_id
_entity_poly.type
_entity_poly.pdbx_seq_one_letter_code
_entity_poly.pdbx_strand_id
1 'polypeptide(L)' 'IQDAKEKGILVDATVGRKTKTVIITDSHHIILCYLTYEKLASRLSEAEVDFEEDENE' A
#
# COMPACT_ATOMS: atom_id res chain seq x y z
N ILE A 1 -13.70 -2.50 -4.71
CA ILE A 1 -12.55 -3.34 -5.16
C ILE A 1 -12.67 -3.67 -6.64
N GLN A 2 -13.83 -4.14 -7.11
CA GLN A 2 -14.04 -4.49 -8.51
C GLN A 2 -13.76 -3.32 -9.46
N ASP A 3 -14.29 -2.13 -9.15
CA ASP A 3 -13.99 -0.90 -9.90
C ASP A 3 -12.50 -0.54 -9.93
N ALA A 4 -11.80 -0.74 -8.81
CA ALA A 4 -10.37 -0.45 -8.72
C ALA A 4 -9.54 -1.44 -9.54
N LYS A 5 -9.98 -2.70 -9.61
CA LYS A 5 -9.39 -3.73 -10.46
C LYS A 5 -9.63 -3.41 -11.94
N GLU A 6 -10.84 -3.02 -12.30
CA GLU A 6 -11.21 -2.64 -13.67
C GLU A 6 -10.47 -1.39 -14.14
N LYS A 7 -10.26 -0.41 -13.25
CA LYS A 7 -9.49 0.81 -13.52
C LYS A 7 -7.98 0.62 -13.47
N GLY A 8 -7.48 -0.55 -13.11
CA GLY A 8 -6.04 -0.83 -12.99
C GLY A 8 -5.33 -0.13 -11.82
N ILE A 9 -6.07 0.39 -10.84
CA ILE A 9 -5.55 1.12 -9.67
C ILE A 9 -5.48 0.25 -8.40
N LEU A 10 -5.77 -1.05 -8.52
CA LEU A 10 -5.69 -2.01 -7.42
C LEU A 10 -4.34 -2.73 -7.44
N VAL A 11 -3.56 -2.57 -6.37
CA VAL A 11 -2.33 -3.34 -6.13
C VAL A 11 -2.64 -4.45 -5.11
N ASP A 12 -2.44 -5.70 -5.51
CA ASP A 12 -2.60 -6.85 -4.61
C ASP A 12 -1.25 -7.27 -4.03
N ALA A 13 -0.99 -6.86 -2.78
CA ALA A 13 0.17 -7.29 -2.00
C ALA A 13 -0.18 -8.41 -0.99
N THR A 14 -1.31 -9.10 -1.16
CA THR A 14 -1.74 -10.17 -0.24
C THR A 14 -1.04 -11.51 -0.49
N VAL A 15 -0.51 -11.72 -1.70
CA VAL A 15 0.16 -12.95 -2.13
C VAL A 15 -0.73 -14.18 -1.88
N GLY A 16 -2.03 -14.07 -2.17
CA GLY A 16 -3.01 -15.15 -2.01
C GLY A 16 -3.45 -15.43 -0.57
N ARG A 17 -3.01 -14.62 0.40
CA ARG A 17 -3.46 -14.69 1.80
C ARG A 17 -4.70 -13.82 2.01
N LYS A 18 -5.41 -14.05 3.11
CA LYS A 18 -6.54 -13.20 3.50
C LYS A 18 -6.07 -11.75 3.71
N THR A 19 -6.72 -10.80 3.05
CA THR A 19 -6.54 -9.37 3.28
C THR A 19 -6.81 -9.03 4.75
N LYS A 20 -5.88 -8.32 5.38
CA LYS A 20 -6.01 -7.83 6.76
C LYS A 20 -6.00 -6.30 6.84
N THR A 21 -5.42 -5.63 5.85
CA THR A 21 -5.35 -4.17 5.78
C THR A 21 -5.52 -3.70 4.35
N VAL A 22 -6.14 -2.54 4.20
CA VAL A 22 -6.33 -1.84 2.92
C VAL A 22 -5.75 -0.45 3.08
N ILE A 23 -4.90 -0.03 2.14
CA ILE A 23 -4.29 1.30 2.12
C ILE A 23 -4.88 2.06 0.94
N ILE A 24 -5.26 3.30 1.18
CA ILE A 24 -5.77 4.23 0.17
C ILE A 24 -4.78 5.37 0.08
N THR A 25 -4.36 5.69 -1.13
CA THR A 25 -3.45 6.81 -1.40
C THR A 25 -4.22 8.01 -1.97
N ASP A 26 -3.60 9.17 -1.95
CA ASP A 26 -4.06 10.40 -2.60
C ASP A 26 -4.16 10.27 -4.13
N SER A 27 -3.29 9.47 -4.74
CA SER A 27 -3.33 9.06 -6.15
C SER A 27 -4.43 8.06 -6.50
N HIS A 28 -5.37 7.81 -5.56
CA HIS A 28 -6.49 6.89 -5.71
C HIS A 28 -6.11 5.42 -5.89
N HIS A 29 -4.84 5.06 -5.70
CA HIS A 29 -4.43 3.67 -5.66
C HIS A 29 -4.97 2.99 -4.40
N ILE A 30 -5.39 1.74 -4.55
CA ILE A 30 -5.85 0.89 -3.47
C ILE A 30 -4.88 -0.27 -3.35
N ILE A 31 -4.28 -0.45 -2.17
CA ILE A 31 -3.32 -1.53 -1.91
C ILE A 31 -3.93 -2.50 -0.91
N LEU A 32 -4.02 -3.78 -1.29
CA LEU A 32 -4.46 -4.86 -0.39
C LEU A 32 -3.25 -5.52 0.26
N CYS A 33 -3.27 -5.70 1.58
CA CYS A 33 -2.14 -6.29 2.31
C CYS A 33 -2.59 -7.40 3.27
N TYR A 34 -1.75 -8.42 3.43
CA TYR A 34 -1.98 -9.53 4.37
C TYR A 34 -1.44 -9.25 5.79
N LEU A 35 -0.65 -8.18 5.95
CA LEU A 35 -0.19 -7.71 7.25
C LEU A 35 -1.31 -6.92 7.93
N THR A 36 -1.34 -6.96 9.26
CA THR A 36 -2.23 -6.09 10.05
C THR A 36 -1.66 -4.68 10.12
N TYR A 37 -2.50 -3.71 10.46
CA TYR A 37 -2.09 -2.30 10.49
C TYR A 37 -0.97 -2.06 11.51
N GLU A 38 -0.96 -2.75 12.65
CA GLU A 38 0.08 -2.60 13.68
C GLU A 38 1.45 -3.05 13.15
N LYS A 39 1.49 -4.19 12.45
CA LYS A 39 2.71 -4.71 11.85
C LYS A 39 3.21 -3.83 10.70
N LEU A 40 2.28 -3.23 9.96
CA LEU A 40 2.61 -2.28 8.91
C LEU A 40 3.20 -0.99 9.49
N ALA A 41 2.58 -0.43 10.53
CA ALA A 41 3.05 0.78 11.20
C ALA A 41 4.44 0.59 11.83
N SER A 42 4.67 -0.53 12.54
CA SER A 42 6.00 -0.87 13.09
C SER A 42 7.07 -0.93 12.00
N ARG A 43 6.75 -1.60 10.88
CA ARG A 43 7.68 -1.69 9.74
C ARG A 43 7.93 -0.36 9.07
N LEU A 44 6.92 0.51 8.99
CA LEU A 44 7.07 1.84 8.41
C LEU A 44 7.90 2.76 9.32
N SER A 45 7.80 2.59 10.65
CA SER A 45 8.67 3.31 11.57
C SER A 45 10.11 2.78 11.61
N GLU A 46 10.31 1.50 11.29
CA GLU A 46 11.63 0.85 11.25
C GLU A 46 12.32 1.01 9.89
N ALA A 47 11.56 1.09 8.81
CA ALA A 47 12.06 1.52 7.53
C ALA A 47 12.27 3.04 7.62
N GLU A 48 13.52 3.49 7.74
CA GLU A 48 13.88 4.83 7.32
C GLU A 48 13.57 4.92 5.82
N VAL A 49 12.32 5.21 5.49
CA VAL A 49 11.92 5.49 4.12
C VAL A 49 12.45 6.88 3.87
N ASP A 50 13.67 6.96 3.32
CA ASP A 50 14.12 8.14 2.60
C ASP A 50 13.14 8.30 1.43
N PHE A 51 12.08 9.05 1.69
CA PHE A 51 11.43 9.80 0.64
C PHE A 51 12.43 10.88 0.25
N GLU A 52 13.52 10.51 -0.42
CA GLU A 52 14.20 11.46 -1.29
C GLU A 52 13.13 11.81 -2.33
N GLU A 53 12.42 12.90 -2.05
CA GLU A 53 11.74 13.65 -3.08
C GLU A 53 12.80 13.87 -4.16
N ASP A 54 12.66 13.22 -5.32
CA ASP A 54 13.27 13.67 -6.57
C ASP A 54 12.69 15.06 -6.92
N GLU A 55 12.87 16.04 -6.03
CA GLU A 55 12.82 17.47 -6.29
C GLU A 55 14.23 17.90 -6.67
N ASN A 56 14.67 17.57 -7.89
CA ASN A 56 15.59 18.42 -8.65
C ASN A 56 15.66 18.03 -10.13
N GLU A 57 15.17 18.97 -10.96
CA GLU A 57 15.46 19.27 -12.38
C GLU A 57 15.71 18.15 -13.40
#